data_AF-C1H6P1-F1
#
_entry.id   AF-C1H6P1-F1
#
_cell.length_a   1.000
_cell.length_b   1.000
_cell.length_c   1.000
_cell.angle_alpha   90.00
_cell.angle_beta   90.00
_cell.angle_gamma   90.00
#
_symmetry.space_group_name_H-M   'P 1'
#
loop_
_entity.id
_entity.type
_entity.pdbx_description
1 polymer ?
#
loop_
_entity_poly.entity_id
_entity_poly.type
_entity_poly.pdbx_seq_one_letter_code
_entity_poly.pdbx_strand_id
1 'polypeptide(L)'
;MSLMTFQWISPLMTASDFLSPSARAIYFDADLILTDDLLSAVDAYVGCHIMDNAICGLHSDKYRILATQALHVLGRCDHITLMNDGRIDTIDIFDNLMCDGKVFHPLLAATSQEEDVSKKDDELDDEIEDEKCQKVGKEVPLIVLSLLLASRVNIVISLWLSYWTSNKLDLSQDQYTVIYAGFSGSRLVLFLAFSTILSLSRTSASKAMLHKAMTRVSRVPHVLFYCANGSYCQSIFRGYSNNGQRADRCDANILHNPLVNHFQNNSQHLL
;
A
#
# COMPACT_ATOMS: atom_id res chain seq x y z
N MET A 1 3.62 31.56 22.05
CA MET A 1 3.89 30.73 23.25
C MET A 1 2.72 29.78 23.41
N SER A 2 2.79 28.45 23.35
CA SER A 2 3.87 27.51 23.04
C SER A 2 3.15 26.30 22.41
N LEU A 3 3.39 26.03 21.13
CA LEU A 3 2.97 24.80 20.46
C LEU A 3 4.03 23.74 20.80
N MET A 4 3.65 22.65 21.47
CA MET A 4 4.55 21.53 21.72
C MET A 4 4.03 20.29 20.99
N THR A 5 4.58 20.11 19.80
CA THR A 5 4.68 18.87 19.03
C THR A 5 5.44 17.82 19.84
N PHE A 6 4.90 16.61 20.02
CA PHE A 6 5.69 15.47 20.51
C PHE A 6 6.02 14.50 19.37
N GLN A 7 7.28 14.61 18.98
CA GLN A 7 8.06 13.82 18.04
C GLN A 7 8.37 12.44 18.64
N TRP A 8 8.18 11.40 17.83
CA TRP A 8 8.71 10.05 18.05
C TRP A 8 10.24 10.06 18.21
N ILE A 9 10.76 9.61 19.36
CA ILE A 9 12.19 9.32 19.55
C ILE A 9 12.34 7.95 20.23
N SER A 10 12.78 7.01 19.40
CA SER A 10 13.66 5.84 19.62
C SER A 10 13.41 4.81 20.74
N PRO A 11 13.59 3.51 20.42
CA PRO A 11 13.40 2.41 21.37
C PRO A 11 14.66 2.19 22.21
N LEU A 12 14.50 2.23 23.53
CA LEU A 12 15.37 1.57 24.49
C LEU A 12 14.46 0.60 25.27
N MET A 13 14.32 -0.59 24.72
CA MET A 13 13.35 -1.60 25.14
C MET A 13 13.98 -2.46 26.24
N THR A 14 13.79 -2.07 27.49
CA THR A 14 14.11 -2.87 28.67
C THR A 14 12.93 -3.77 29.04
N ALA A 15 13.20 -5.01 29.44
CA ALA A 15 12.22 -6.08 29.67
C ALA A 15 11.12 -5.78 30.72
N SER A 16 11.13 -4.62 31.39
CA SER A 16 10.07 -4.14 32.29
C SER A 16 8.86 -3.54 31.56
N ASP A 17 8.98 -3.18 30.29
CA ASP A 17 7.93 -2.48 29.53
C ASP A 17 6.91 -3.41 28.85
N PHE A 18 7.00 -4.72 29.11
CA PHE A 18 6.03 -5.72 28.64
C PHE A 18 4.78 -5.81 29.52
N LEU A 19 4.71 -5.04 30.61
CA LEU A 19 3.46 -4.87 31.33
C LEU A 19 2.48 -4.13 30.40
N SER A 20 1.44 -4.83 30.00
CA SER A 20 0.28 -4.23 29.31
C SER A 20 -0.14 -2.94 30.04
N PRO A 21 -0.72 -1.94 29.32
CA PRO A 21 -1.19 -0.70 29.94
C PRO A 21 -2.05 -0.94 31.20
N SER A 22 -2.78 -2.05 31.20
CA SER A 22 -3.57 -2.58 32.31
C SER A 22 -2.75 -2.90 33.55
N ALA A 23 -1.62 -3.57 33.39
CA ALA A 23 -0.75 -3.88 34.50
C ALA A 23 -0.08 -2.60 35.03
N ARG A 24 0.28 -1.65 34.16
CA ARG A 24 0.76 -0.33 34.63
C ARG A 24 -0.29 0.40 35.47
N ALA A 25 -1.58 0.28 35.14
CA ALA A 25 -2.67 0.84 35.93
C ALA A 25 -2.83 0.14 37.29
N ILE A 26 -2.75 -1.19 37.33
CA ILE A 26 -2.83 -2.00 38.57
C ILE A 26 -1.67 -1.70 39.52
N TYR A 27 -0.47 -1.43 39.01
CA TYR A 27 0.68 -1.07 39.83
C TYR A 27 0.62 0.38 40.36
N PHE A 28 -0.20 1.22 39.74
CA PHE A 28 -0.35 2.60 40.17
C PHE A 28 -1.46 2.67 41.23
N ASP A 29 -1.05 2.85 42.50
CA ASP A 29 -1.90 2.77 43.69
C ASP A 29 -2.87 3.97 43.83
N ALA A 30 -3.76 4.19 42.86
CA ALA A 30 -4.75 5.27 42.86
C ALA A 30 -6.00 4.94 43.71
N ASP A 31 -6.67 5.96 44.25
CA ASP A 31 -7.93 5.80 45.02
C ASP A 31 -9.13 5.42 44.14
N LEU A 32 -9.08 5.83 42.87
CA LEU A 32 -10.07 5.52 41.83
C LEU A 32 -9.35 4.86 40.65
N ILE A 33 -9.83 3.67 40.28
CA ILE A 33 -9.31 2.90 39.17
C ILE A 33 -10.38 2.83 38.09
N LEU A 34 -10.08 3.47 36.96
CA LEU A 34 -10.90 3.45 35.76
C LEU A 34 -10.26 2.52 34.75
N THR A 35 -11.05 1.56 34.30
CA THR A 35 -10.54 0.42 33.56
C THR A 35 -11.41 0.19 32.34
N ASP A 36 -10.85 0.44 31.15
CA ASP A 36 -11.53 0.22 29.87
C ASP A 36 -11.09 -1.13 29.28
N ASP A 37 -12.02 -2.08 29.29
CA ASP A 37 -11.99 -3.37 28.61
C ASP A 37 -10.71 -4.21 28.79
N LEU A 38 -10.27 -4.45 30.04
CA LEU A 38 -9.06 -5.26 30.29
C LEU A 38 -9.20 -6.74 29.99
N LEU A 39 -10.45 -7.22 29.92
CA LEU A 39 -10.74 -8.65 29.93
C LEU A 39 -11.02 -9.17 28.51
N SER A 40 -11.18 -8.32 27.50
CA SER A 40 -11.42 -8.74 26.12
C SER A 40 -10.19 -9.32 25.43
N ALA A 41 -8.99 -8.79 25.73
CA ALA A 41 -7.74 -9.26 25.16
C ALA A 41 -7.18 -10.51 25.87
N VAL A 42 -7.83 -10.94 26.95
CA VAL A 42 -7.35 -11.98 27.85
C VAL A 42 -8.30 -13.18 27.79
N ASP A 43 -7.75 -14.38 27.69
CA ASP A 43 -8.56 -15.60 27.75
C ASP A 43 -9.40 -15.67 29.03
N ALA A 44 -10.59 -16.29 28.97
CA ALA A 44 -11.55 -16.32 30.08
C ALA A 44 -10.94 -16.83 31.40
N TYR A 45 -10.03 -17.82 31.33
CA TYR A 45 -9.35 -18.34 32.51
C TYR A 45 -8.42 -17.29 33.15
N VAL A 46 -7.60 -16.62 32.33
CA VAL A 46 -6.67 -15.59 32.80
C VAL A 46 -7.45 -14.35 33.26
N GLY A 47 -8.55 -14.02 32.58
CA GLY A 47 -9.45 -12.92 32.96
C GLY A 47 -10.07 -13.12 34.34
N CYS A 48 -10.52 -14.34 34.64
CA CYS A 48 -11.03 -14.68 35.98
C CYS A 48 -9.96 -14.52 37.07
N HIS A 49 -8.74 -14.96 36.79
CA HIS A 49 -7.61 -14.83 37.72
C HIS A 49 -7.25 -13.35 37.99
N ILE A 50 -7.24 -12.51 36.95
CA ILE A 50 -7.01 -11.07 37.07
C ILE A 50 -8.14 -10.42 37.88
N MET A 51 -9.40 -10.81 37.62
CA MET A 51 -10.54 -10.28 38.37
C MET A 51 -10.43 -10.60 39.85
N ASP A 52 -10.15 -11.85 40.23
CA ASP A 52 -10.08 -12.26 41.64
C ASP A 52 -8.89 -11.64 42.38
N ASN A 53 -7.70 -11.68 41.78
CA ASN A 53 -6.48 -11.30 42.48
C ASN A 53 -6.16 -9.81 42.34
N ALA A 54 -6.37 -9.22 41.16
CA ALA A 54 -5.98 -7.83 40.91
C ALA A 54 -7.12 -6.84 41.17
N ILE A 55 -8.32 -7.09 40.63
CA ILE A 55 -9.43 -6.13 40.73
C ILE A 55 -10.14 -6.28 42.09
N CYS A 56 -10.59 -7.48 42.44
CA CYS A 56 -11.30 -7.75 43.69
C CYS A 56 -10.35 -7.90 44.89
N GLY A 57 -9.14 -8.42 44.69
CA GLY A 57 -8.17 -8.67 45.76
C GLY A 57 -7.35 -7.44 46.15
N LEU A 58 -6.36 -7.10 45.31
CA LEU A 58 -5.37 -6.03 45.56
C LEU A 58 -6.00 -4.65 45.82
N HIS A 59 -7.13 -4.36 45.16
CA HIS A 59 -7.79 -3.06 45.22
C HIS A 59 -9.11 -3.10 45.97
N SER A 60 -9.32 -4.09 46.85
CA SER A 60 -10.58 -4.31 47.58
C SER A 60 -11.08 -3.06 48.33
N ASP A 61 -10.17 -2.22 48.82
CA ASP A 61 -10.42 -1.00 49.58
C ASP A 61 -10.66 0.27 48.74
N LYS A 62 -10.54 0.19 47.41
CA LYS A 62 -10.59 1.33 46.48
C LYS A 62 -11.84 1.36 45.61
N TYR A 63 -12.12 2.53 45.01
CA TYR A 63 -13.19 2.66 44.03
C TYR A 63 -12.75 2.14 42.67
N ARG A 64 -13.55 1.24 42.09
CA ARG A 64 -13.25 0.54 40.84
C ARG A 64 -14.39 0.71 39.87
N ILE A 65 -14.11 1.20 38.67
CA ILE A 65 -15.08 1.26 37.57
C ILE A 65 -14.49 0.49 36.41
N LEU A 66 -15.16 -0.61 36.07
CA LEU A 66 -14.82 -1.47 34.95
C LEU A 66 -15.83 -1.25 33.83
N ALA A 67 -15.37 -0.68 32.72
CA ALA A 67 -16.08 -0.76 31.45
C ALA A 67 -15.62 -2.05 30.76
N THR A 68 -16.55 -2.93 30.40
CA THR A 68 -16.23 -4.22 29.79
C THR A 68 -17.31 -4.59 28.79
N GLN A 69 -16.90 -5.14 27.65
CA GLN A 69 -17.82 -5.82 26.73
C GLN A 69 -18.06 -7.28 27.18
N ALA A 70 -17.16 -7.83 28.00
CA ALA A 70 -17.23 -9.20 28.47
C ALA A 70 -18.31 -9.39 29.55
N LEU A 71 -19.48 -9.89 29.13
CA LEU A 71 -20.64 -10.11 30.01
C LEU A 71 -20.42 -11.16 31.11
N HIS A 72 -19.47 -12.08 30.93
CA HIS A 72 -19.22 -13.20 31.86
C HIS A 72 -18.72 -12.77 33.26
N VAL A 73 -18.24 -11.53 33.38
CA VAL A 73 -17.66 -10.99 34.63
C VAL A 73 -18.67 -10.21 35.45
N LEU A 74 -19.82 -9.87 34.85
CA LEU A 74 -20.84 -9.01 35.47
C LEU A 74 -21.37 -9.57 36.79
N GLY A 75 -21.43 -10.89 36.96
CA GLY A 75 -21.86 -11.53 38.21
C GLY A 75 -20.94 -11.27 39.42
N ARG A 76 -19.75 -10.70 39.20
CA ARG A 76 -18.79 -10.31 40.26
C ARG A 76 -18.84 -8.82 40.57
N CYS A 77 -19.63 -8.03 39.85
CA CYS A 77 -19.74 -6.60 40.06
C CYS A 77 -20.85 -6.28 41.07
N ASP A 78 -20.58 -5.36 42.00
CA ASP A 78 -21.56 -4.92 43.00
C ASP A 78 -22.73 -4.18 42.36
N HIS A 79 -22.43 -3.33 41.37
CA HIS A 79 -23.41 -2.54 40.63
C HIS A 79 -23.05 -2.54 39.15
N ILE A 80 -24.07 -2.70 38.30
CA ILE A 80 -23.93 -2.69 36.84
C ILE A 80 -24.73 -1.52 36.31
N THR A 81 -24.07 -0.69 35.49
CA THR A 81 -24.71 0.42 34.78
C THR A 81 -24.75 0.09 33.30
N LEU A 82 -25.96 -0.03 32.75
CA LEU A 82 -26.15 -0.21 31.33
C LEU A 82 -26.29 1.15 30.65
N MET A 83 -25.54 1.34 29.57
CA MET A 83 -25.56 2.56 28.77
C MET A 83 -25.97 2.24 27.34
N ASN A 84 -26.92 3.01 26.82
CA ASN A 84 -27.41 2.88 25.44
C ASN A 84 -27.51 4.27 24.80
N ASP A 85 -26.93 4.45 23.60
CA ASP A 85 -26.97 5.69 22.83
C ASP A 85 -26.63 6.98 23.62
N GLY A 86 -25.60 6.92 24.48
CA GLY A 86 -25.19 8.07 25.29
C GLY A 86 -26.06 8.34 26.52
N ARG A 87 -27.06 7.49 26.80
CA ARG A 87 -27.95 7.57 27.97
C ARG A 87 -27.76 6.37 28.88
N ILE A 88 -27.91 6.60 30.18
CA ILE A 88 -27.96 5.51 31.15
C ILE A 88 -29.37 4.92 31.09
N ASP A 89 -29.46 3.62 30.82
CA ASP A 89 -30.71 2.90 30.68
C ASP A 89 -31.14 2.34 32.05
N THR A 90 -30.27 1.55 32.68
CA THR A 90 -30.52 0.92 33.99
C THR A 90 -29.27 0.93 34.86
N ILE A 91 -29.48 1.05 36.17
CA ILE A 91 -28.44 0.87 37.20
C ILE A 91 -29.03 -0.09 38.22
N ASP A 92 -28.50 -1.30 38.28
CA ASP A 92 -28.96 -2.29 39.26
C ASP A 92 -27.91 -3.37 39.54
N ILE A 93 -28.24 -4.27 40.46
CA ILE A 93 -27.47 -5.47 40.79
C ILE A 93 -27.74 -6.54 39.70
N PHE A 94 -26.77 -7.42 39.46
CA PHE A 94 -26.87 -8.50 38.47
C PHE A 94 -28.16 -9.33 38.57
N ASP A 95 -28.57 -9.69 39.79
CA ASP A 95 -29.77 -10.50 40.02
C ASP A 95 -31.06 -9.77 39.60
N ASN A 96 -31.14 -8.46 39.84
CA ASN A 96 -32.28 -7.65 39.45
C ASN A 96 -32.32 -7.45 37.92
N LEU A 97 -31.17 -7.23 37.29
CA LEU A 97 -31.06 -7.12 35.82
C LEU A 97 -31.48 -8.40 35.10
N MET A 98 -31.20 -9.56 35.70
CA MET A 98 -31.65 -10.86 35.18
C MET A 98 -33.17 -11.05 35.27
N CYS A 99 -33.83 -10.47 36.28
CA CYS A 99 -35.29 -10.49 36.38
C CYS A 99 -35.98 -9.55 35.38
N ASP A 100 -35.40 -8.37 35.13
CA ASP A 100 -36.04 -7.32 34.33
C ASP A 100 -35.97 -7.54 32.81
N GLY A 101 -35.13 -8.48 32.34
CA GLY A 101 -35.22 -9.24 31.08
C GLY A 101 -35.29 -8.51 29.72
N LYS A 102 -35.70 -7.24 29.65
CA LYS A 102 -36.05 -6.61 28.36
C LYS A 102 -34.84 -6.14 27.56
N VAL A 103 -33.79 -5.67 28.25
CA VAL A 103 -32.61 -5.08 27.59
C VAL A 103 -31.37 -5.96 27.73
N PHE A 104 -31.29 -6.73 28.83
CA PHE A 104 -30.14 -7.57 29.13
C PHE A 104 -30.13 -8.89 28.32
N HIS A 105 -31.27 -9.54 28.09
CA HIS A 105 -31.34 -10.81 27.34
C HIS A 105 -30.81 -10.72 25.90
N PRO A 106 -31.15 -9.68 25.10
CA PRO A 106 -30.60 -9.51 23.76
C PRO A 106 -29.07 -9.36 23.75
N LEU A 107 -28.52 -8.67 24.76
CA LEU A 107 -27.07 -8.47 24.87
C LEU A 107 -26.36 -9.78 25.19
N LEU A 108 -26.89 -10.60 26.10
CA LEU A 108 -26.35 -11.95 26.35
C LEU A 108 -26.43 -12.88 25.13
N ALA A 109 -27.51 -12.77 24.37
CA ALA A 109 -27.68 -13.57 23.15
C ALA A 109 -26.73 -13.15 22.02
N ALA A 110 -26.33 -11.87 21.95
CA ALA A 110 -25.41 -11.37 20.94
C ALA A 110 -23.97 -11.87 21.18
N THR A 111 -23.50 -11.86 22.42
CA THR A 111 -22.13 -12.30 22.77
C THR A 111 -21.86 -13.76 22.44
N SER A 112 -22.90 -14.60 22.41
CA SER A 112 -22.76 -16.02 22.06
C SER A 112 -22.66 -16.29 20.54
N GLN A 113 -22.94 -15.29 19.68
CA GLN A 113 -22.87 -15.45 18.22
C GLN A 113 -21.56 -14.94 17.60
N GLU A 114 -20.84 -14.05 18.27
CA GLU A 114 -19.61 -13.44 17.72
C GLU A 114 -18.44 -14.42 17.63
N GLU A 115 -18.42 -15.50 18.43
CA GLU A 115 -17.34 -16.50 18.40
C GLU A 115 -17.29 -17.31 17.08
N ASP A 116 -18.38 -17.39 16.31
CA ASP A 116 -18.48 -18.25 15.12
C ASP A 116 -18.11 -17.57 13.79
N VAL A 117 -18.03 -16.23 13.73
CA VAL A 117 -17.87 -15.48 12.47
C VAL A 117 -16.42 -15.45 11.96
N SER A 118 -15.42 -15.61 12.84
CA SER A 118 -13.99 -15.48 12.53
C SER A 118 -13.40 -16.50 11.53
N LYS A 119 -14.18 -17.46 11.02
CA LYS A 119 -13.69 -18.57 10.19
C LYS A 119 -13.97 -18.45 8.68
N LYS A 120 -14.64 -17.39 8.19
CA LYS A 120 -15.16 -17.33 6.80
C LYS A 120 -14.36 -16.48 5.80
N ASP A 121 -13.37 -15.71 6.22
CA ASP A 121 -12.77 -14.67 5.35
C ASP A 121 -11.60 -15.15 4.46
N ASP A 122 -11.13 -16.40 4.60
CA ASP A 122 -9.89 -16.87 3.97
C ASP A 122 -10.02 -17.41 2.52
N GLU A 123 -11.21 -17.45 1.89
CA GLU A 123 -11.45 -18.30 0.68
C GLU A 123 -11.67 -17.54 -0.66
N LEU A 124 -11.60 -16.19 -0.72
CA LEU A 124 -12.08 -15.39 -1.87
C LEU A 124 -11.03 -14.83 -2.86
N ASP A 125 -9.72 -14.98 -2.62
CA ASP A 125 -8.69 -14.17 -3.31
C ASP A 125 -7.99 -14.79 -4.54
N ASP A 126 -8.27 -16.04 -4.92
CA ASP A 126 -7.40 -16.78 -5.88
C ASP A 126 -7.79 -16.70 -7.37
N GLU A 127 -8.96 -16.20 -7.78
CA GLU A 127 -9.47 -16.37 -9.17
C GLU A 127 -9.15 -15.24 -10.19
N ILE A 128 -8.54 -14.11 -9.79
CA ILE A 128 -8.49 -12.88 -10.64
C ILE A 128 -7.17 -12.70 -11.46
N GLU A 129 -6.12 -13.49 -11.23
CA GLU A 129 -4.76 -13.13 -11.69
C GLU A 129 -4.35 -13.58 -13.12
N ASP A 130 -5.07 -14.48 -13.77
CA ASP A 130 -4.50 -15.24 -14.91
C ASP A 130 -4.60 -14.55 -16.29
N GLU A 131 -5.49 -13.57 -16.51
CA GLU A 131 -5.74 -13.05 -17.87
C GLU A 131 -4.74 -11.98 -18.38
N LYS A 132 -3.92 -11.36 -17.51
CA LYS A 132 -3.08 -10.20 -17.92
C LYS A 132 -1.67 -10.53 -18.42
N CYS A 133 -1.15 -11.74 -18.20
CA CYS A 133 0.26 -12.05 -18.49
C CYS A 133 0.63 -12.20 -19.98
N GLN A 134 -0.32 -12.38 -20.90
CA GLN A 134 -0.02 -12.73 -22.29
C GLN A 134 0.27 -11.56 -23.25
N LYS A 135 0.02 -10.30 -22.87
CA LYS A 135 0.12 -9.16 -23.82
C LYS A 135 1.54 -8.62 -24.01
N VAL A 136 2.46 -8.87 -23.08
CA VAL A 136 3.79 -8.21 -23.07
C VAL A 136 4.70 -8.66 -24.24
N GLY A 137 4.51 -9.87 -24.78
CA GLY A 137 5.38 -10.41 -25.84
C GLY A 137 5.16 -9.83 -27.24
N LYS A 138 3.99 -9.27 -27.54
CA LYS A 138 3.64 -8.82 -28.91
C LYS A 138 4.20 -7.44 -29.26
N GLU A 139 4.53 -6.62 -28.27
CA GLU A 139 4.97 -5.23 -28.47
C GLU A 139 6.45 -5.11 -28.85
N VAL A 140 7.29 -6.08 -28.45
CA VAL A 140 8.74 -6.09 -28.73
C VAL A 140 9.06 -6.09 -30.24
N PRO A 141 8.48 -6.98 -31.08
CA PRO A 141 8.77 -6.95 -32.51
C PRO A 141 8.27 -5.66 -33.19
N LEU A 142 7.20 -5.05 -32.67
CA LEU A 142 6.66 -3.79 -33.19
C LEU A 142 7.61 -2.61 -32.94
N ILE A 143 8.20 -2.54 -31.74
CA ILE A 143 9.22 -1.53 -31.39
C ILE A 143 10.46 -1.70 -32.29
N VAL A 144 10.95 -2.93 -32.46
CA VAL A 144 12.13 -3.22 -33.31
C VAL A 144 11.85 -2.87 -34.77
N LEU A 145 10.68 -3.23 -35.29
CA LEU A 145 10.26 -2.87 -36.66
C LEU A 145 10.22 -1.35 -36.86
N SER A 146 9.64 -0.62 -35.91
CA SER A 146 9.59 0.85 -35.96
C SER A 146 11.00 1.47 -35.92
N LEU A 147 11.92 0.90 -35.14
CA LEU A 147 13.31 1.36 -35.07
C LEU A 147 14.07 1.12 -36.38
N LEU A 148 13.83 -0.02 -37.03
CA LEU A 148 14.39 -0.34 -38.34
C LEU A 148 13.87 0.65 -39.39
N LEU A 149 12.57 0.92 -39.43
CA LEU A 149 11.96 1.89 -40.36
C LEU A 149 12.53 3.30 -40.18
N ALA A 150 12.67 3.76 -38.92
CA ALA A 150 13.29 5.06 -38.62
C ALA A 150 14.74 5.15 -39.14
N SER A 151 15.50 4.07 -39.01
CA SER A 151 16.87 3.97 -39.54
C SER A 151 16.90 4.01 -41.08
N ARG A 152 15.92 3.38 -41.74
CA ARG A 152 15.82 3.37 -43.22
C ARG A 152 15.54 4.76 -43.80
N VAL A 153 14.62 5.51 -43.20
CA VAL A 153 14.30 6.87 -43.67
C VAL A 153 15.51 7.81 -43.55
N ASN A 154 16.33 7.66 -42.52
CA ASN A 154 17.57 8.42 -42.39
C ASN A 154 18.53 8.17 -43.57
N ILE A 155 18.71 6.90 -43.97
CA ILE A 155 19.55 6.52 -45.11
C ILE A 155 18.98 7.07 -46.42
N VAL A 156 17.66 6.99 -46.62
CA VAL A 156 16.99 7.50 -47.82
C VAL A 156 17.15 9.02 -47.96
N ILE A 157 17.02 9.78 -46.87
CA ILE A 157 17.25 11.22 -46.88
C ILE A 157 18.70 11.56 -47.25
N SER A 158 19.68 10.82 -46.69
CA SER A 158 21.09 11.01 -47.04
C SER A 158 21.39 10.67 -48.51
N LEU A 159 20.79 9.60 -49.04
CA LEU A 159 20.91 9.24 -50.47
C LEU A 159 20.24 10.27 -51.37
N TRP A 160 19.09 10.82 -50.96
CA TRP A 160 18.39 11.86 -51.71
C TRP A 160 19.20 13.16 -51.81
N LEU A 161 19.87 13.57 -50.73
CA LEU A 161 20.78 14.72 -50.75
C LEU A 161 21.92 14.54 -51.76
N SER A 162 22.52 13.34 -51.82
CA SER A 162 23.55 13.01 -52.82
C SER A 162 23.01 13.10 -54.26
N TYR A 163 21.77 12.63 -54.46
CA TYR A 163 21.11 12.65 -55.75
C TYR A 163 20.75 14.07 -56.23
N TRP A 164 20.29 14.93 -55.31
CA TRP A 164 20.00 16.33 -55.57
C TRP A 164 21.25 17.08 -56.04
N THR A 165 22.40 16.86 -55.40
CA THR A 165 23.69 17.46 -55.80
C THR A 165 24.16 16.98 -57.17
N SER A 166 23.83 15.75 -57.59
CA SER A 166 24.27 15.19 -58.88
C SER A 166 23.46 15.70 -60.09
N ASN A 167 22.36 16.42 -59.89
CA ASN A 167 21.50 17.04 -60.92
C ASN A 167 21.22 16.16 -62.17
N LYS A 168 20.97 14.86 -61.97
CA LYS A 168 20.77 13.88 -63.07
C LYS A 168 19.32 13.75 -63.56
N LEU A 169 18.35 14.32 -62.86
CA LEU A 169 16.98 14.42 -63.37
C LEU A 169 16.75 15.86 -63.76
N ASP A 170 16.25 16.09 -64.97
CA ASP A 170 15.80 17.39 -65.45
C ASP A 170 14.53 17.88 -64.70
N LEU A 171 14.53 17.81 -63.37
CA LEU A 171 13.47 18.28 -62.48
C LEU A 171 13.77 19.71 -62.05
N SER A 172 12.71 20.53 -61.95
CA SER A 172 12.84 21.91 -61.47
C SER A 172 13.35 21.92 -60.02
N GLN A 173 14.11 22.95 -59.66
CA GLN A 173 14.62 23.15 -58.29
C GLN A 173 13.51 23.04 -57.24
N ASP A 174 12.32 23.56 -57.56
CA ASP A 174 11.14 23.51 -56.68
C ASP A 174 10.67 22.07 -56.43
N GLN A 175 10.78 21.18 -57.44
CA GLN A 175 10.37 19.78 -57.31
C GLN A 175 11.29 19.01 -56.35
N TYR A 176 12.61 19.27 -56.40
CA TYR A 176 13.56 18.67 -55.46
C TYR A 176 13.26 19.07 -54.01
N THR A 177 12.93 20.34 -53.77
CA THR A 177 12.61 20.85 -52.43
C THR A 177 11.33 20.21 -51.87
N VAL A 178 10.28 20.07 -52.69
CA VAL A 178 9.02 19.44 -52.27
C VAL A 178 9.23 17.98 -51.89
N ILE A 179 10.00 17.22 -52.68
CA ILE A 179 10.30 15.81 -52.39
C ILE A 179 11.11 15.68 -51.08
N TYR A 180 12.12 16.53 -50.89
CA TYR A 180 12.90 16.56 -49.65
C TYR A 180 12.05 16.90 -48.43
N ALA A 181 11.18 17.91 -48.54
CA ALA A 181 10.24 18.28 -47.48
C ALA A 181 9.30 17.12 -47.12
N GLY A 182 8.86 16.34 -48.11
CA GLY A 182 8.08 15.11 -47.90
C GLY A 182 8.84 14.04 -47.11
N PHE A 183 10.08 13.72 -47.49
CA PHE A 183 10.90 12.76 -46.75
C PHE A 183 11.22 13.24 -45.33
N SER A 184 11.51 14.52 -45.14
CA SER A 184 11.73 15.13 -43.82
C SER A 184 10.47 15.07 -42.95
N GLY A 185 9.29 15.39 -43.51
CA GLY A 185 8.01 15.31 -42.83
C GLY A 185 7.65 13.87 -42.40
N SER A 186 7.85 12.89 -43.29
CA SER A 186 7.62 11.48 -42.95
C SER A 186 8.52 10.97 -41.82
N ARG A 187 9.78 11.43 -41.75
CA ARG A 187 10.70 11.13 -40.64
C ARG A 187 10.18 11.68 -39.32
N LEU A 188 9.67 12.91 -39.30
CA LEU A 188 9.10 13.53 -38.10
C LEU A 188 7.90 12.73 -37.60
N VAL A 189 7.01 12.32 -38.50
CA VAL A 189 5.83 11.51 -38.17
C VAL A 189 6.24 10.14 -37.59
N LEU A 190 7.21 9.46 -38.21
CA LEU A 190 7.73 8.19 -37.71
C LEU A 190 8.42 8.32 -36.34
N PHE A 191 9.16 9.42 -36.11
CA PHE A 191 9.80 9.67 -34.82
C PHE A 191 8.77 9.91 -33.70
N LEU A 192 7.72 10.70 -33.98
CA LEU A 192 6.62 10.90 -33.05
C LEU A 192 5.88 9.58 -32.75
N ALA A 193 5.59 8.78 -33.78
CA ALA A 193 4.96 7.47 -33.62
C ALA A 193 5.84 6.51 -32.78
N PHE A 194 7.15 6.47 -33.04
CA PHE A 194 8.08 5.67 -32.25
C PHE A 194 8.11 6.12 -30.77
N SER A 195 8.10 7.43 -30.52
CA SER A 195 8.08 7.98 -29.16
C SER A 195 6.79 7.64 -28.40
N THR A 196 5.63 7.65 -29.07
CA THR A 196 4.35 7.28 -28.44
C THR A 196 4.28 5.77 -28.18
N ILE A 197 4.71 4.93 -29.14
CA ILE A 197 4.82 3.47 -28.96
C ILE A 197 5.70 3.15 -27.75
N LEU A 198 6.91 3.72 -27.68
CA LEU A 198 7.79 3.50 -26.53
C LEU A 198 7.17 3.93 -25.21
N SER A 199 6.48 5.07 -25.18
CA SER A 199 5.80 5.56 -23.97
C SER A 199 4.67 4.62 -23.53
N LEU A 200 3.90 4.07 -24.47
CA LEU A 200 2.84 3.11 -24.18
C LEU A 200 3.38 1.75 -23.73
N SER A 201 4.45 1.26 -24.36
CA SER A 201 5.11 0.01 -23.95
C SER A 201 5.75 0.14 -22.57
N ARG A 202 6.40 1.28 -22.26
CA ARG A 202 6.95 1.57 -20.92
C ARG A 202 5.87 1.61 -19.85
N THR A 203 4.78 2.34 -20.08
CA THR A 203 3.68 2.44 -19.11
C THR A 203 2.98 1.11 -18.87
N SER A 204 2.84 0.28 -19.91
CA SER A 204 2.27 -1.07 -19.79
C SER A 204 3.17 -2.00 -18.97
N ALA A 205 4.48 -1.97 -19.20
CA ALA A 205 5.46 -2.76 -18.44
C ALA A 205 5.52 -2.33 -16.95
N SER A 206 5.52 -1.03 -16.68
CA SER A 206 5.54 -0.47 -15.32
C SER A 206 4.31 -0.93 -14.52
N LYS A 207 3.10 -0.86 -15.10
CA LYS A 207 1.86 -1.36 -14.47
C LYS A 207 1.89 -2.86 -14.17
N ALA A 208 2.38 -3.67 -15.12
CA ALA A 208 2.47 -5.12 -14.93
C ALA A 208 3.47 -5.51 -13.82
N MET A 209 4.58 -4.78 -13.71
CA MET A 209 5.57 -4.98 -12.64
C MET A 209 5.01 -4.56 -11.28
N LEU A 210 4.33 -3.41 -11.20
CA LEU A 210 3.72 -2.91 -9.97
C LEU A 210 2.66 -3.88 -9.43
N HIS A 211 1.78 -4.40 -10.29
CA HIS A 211 0.76 -5.37 -9.88
C HIS A 211 1.39 -6.64 -9.30
N LYS A 212 2.42 -7.19 -9.96
CA LYS A 212 3.16 -8.37 -9.46
C LYS A 212 3.89 -8.11 -8.14
N ALA A 213 4.37 -6.88 -7.93
CA ALA A 213 4.96 -6.49 -6.66
C ALA A 213 3.91 -6.43 -5.54
N MET A 214 2.76 -5.81 -5.81
CA MET A 214 1.68 -5.65 -4.84
C MET A 214 1.13 -7.00 -4.39
N THR A 215 0.86 -7.92 -5.31
CA THR A 215 0.30 -9.23 -4.98
C THR A 215 1.26 -10.09 -4.18
N ARG A 216 2.57 -9.98 -4.45
CA ARG A 216 3.61 -10.61 -3.62
C ARG A 216 3.64 -10.05 -2.21
N VAL A 217 3.53 -8.72 -2.05
CA VAL A 217 3.50 -8.08 -0.73
C VAL A 217 2.25 -8.48 0.05
N SER A 218 1.10 -8.62 -0.62
CA SER A 218 -0.17 -9.05 0.00
C SER A 218 -0.12 -10.51 0.47
N ARG A 219 0.57 -11.38 -0.27
CA ARG A 219 0.73 -12.81 0.08
C ARG A 219 1.81 -13.06 1.14
N VAL A 220 2.57 -12.05 1.55
CA VAL A 220 3.57 -12.22 2.60
C VAL A 220 2.84 -12.46 3.92
N PRO A 221 3.19 -13.53 4.67
CA PRO A 221 2.52 -13.81 5.92
C PRO A 221 2.78 -12.67 6.93
N HIS A 222 1.75 -12.34 7.72
CA HIS A 222 1.78 -11.24 8.69
C HIS A 222 3.00 -11.29 9.63
N VAL A 223 3.49 -12.48 9.97
CA VAL A 223 4.69 -12.71 10.80
C VAL A 223 5.96 -12.03 10.26
N LEU A 224 6.09 -11.89 8.93
CA LEU A 224 7.26 -11.24 8.34
C LEU A 224 7.27 -9.75 8.67
N PHE A 225 6.10 -9.11 8.70
CA PHE A 225 5.96 -7.71 9.09
C PHE A 225 6.21 -7.49 10.59
N TYR A 226 5.86 -8.46 11.43
CA TYR A 226 6.09 -8.41 12.88
C TYR A 226 7.56 -8.66 13.27
N CYS A 227 8.23 -9.62 12.62
CA CYS A 227 9.61 -9.99 12.93
C CYS A 227 10.63 -9.02 12.28
N ALA A 228 10.22 -8.37 11.19
CA ALA A 228 10.94 -7.26 10.62
C ALA A 228 10.96 -6.09 11.61
N ASN A 229 12.09 -5.86 12.28
CA ASN A 229 12.37 -4.55 12.89
C ASN A 229 11.93 -3.45 11.92
N GLY A 230 11.35 -2.34 12.40
CA GLY A 230 10.79 -1.29 11.53
C GLY A 230 11.71 -0.88 10.37
N SER A 231 13.02 -0.98 10.56
CA SER A 231 14.06 -0.82 9.53
C SER A 231 13.93 -1.72 8.28
N TYR A 232 13.50 -2.99 8.41
CA TYR A 232 13.37 -3.91 7.28
C TYR A 232 12.09 -3.65 6.48
N CYS A 233 10.97 -3.38 7.16
CA CYS A 233 9.74 -2.92 6.49
C CYS A 233 10.01 -1.59 5.74
N GLN A 234 10.73 -0.66 6.39
CA GLN A 234 11.15 0.59 5.76
C GLN A 234 12.12 0.35 4.59
N SER A 235 13.01 -0.65 4.67
CA SER A 235 13.91 -1.04 3.57
C SER A 235 13.15 -1.60 2.37
N ILE A 236 12.13 -2.44 2.59
CA ILE A 236 11.25 -2.93 1.52
C ILE A 236 10.54 -1.76 0.85
N PHE A 237 9.89 -0.89 1.64
CA PHE A 237 9.17 0.26 1.11
C PHE A 237 10.09 1.22 0.34
N ARG A 238 11.27 1.50 0.90
CA ARG A 238 12.30 2.33 0.27
C ARG A 238 12.88 1.68 -0.98
N GLY A 239 13.04 0.36 -0.98
CA GLY A 239 13.44 -0.44 -2.13
C GLY A 239 12.43 -0.32 -3.26
N TYR A 240 11.14 -0.48 -2.99
CA TYR A 240 10.08 -0.29 -3.98
C TYR A 240 10.01 1.15 -4.51
N SER A 241 10.04 2.14 -3.63
CA SER A 241 10.01 3.55 -4.01
C SER A 241 11.21 3.93 -4.88
N ASN A 242 12.43 3.61 -4.45
CA ASN A 242 13.63 4.00 -5.17
C ASN A 242 13.81 3.20 -6.47
N ASN A 243 13.55 1.89 -6.47
CA ASN A 243 13.73 1.07 -7.67
C ASN A 243 12.63 1.35 -8.71
N GLY A 244 11.40 1.63 -8.30
CA GLY A 244 10.32 2.04 -9.21
C GLY A 244 10.67 3.37 -9.91
N GLN A 245 11.05 4.39 -9.14
CA GLN A 245 11.49 5.66 -9.71
C GLN A 245 12.74 5.53 -10.60
N ARG A 246 13.66 4.63 -10.23
CA ARG A 246 14.87 4.38 -11.02
C ARG A 246 14.57 3.66 -12.32
N ALA A 247 13.66 2.68 -12.33
CA ALA A 247 13.23 2.02 -13.56
C ALA A 247 12.60 3.03 -14.53
N ASP A 248 11.63 3.83 -14.07
CA ASP A 248 10.97 4.83 -14.92
C ASP A 248 11.94 5.90 -15.43
N ARG A 249 12.89 6.36 -14.59
CA ARG A 249 13.87 7.40 -14.94
C ARG A 249 15.01 6.88 -15.83
N CYS A 250 15.51 5.67 -15.58
CA CYS A 250 16.53 5.05 -16.42
C CYS A 250 15.97 4.67 -17.79
N ASP A 251 14.73 4.20 -17.89
CA ASP A 251 14.09 3.88 -19.17
C ASP A 251 13.88 5.12 -20.04
N ALA A 252 13.59 6.27 -19.43
CA ALA A 252 13.53 7.55 -20.14
C ALA A 252 14.91 7.97 -20.65
N ASN A 253 15.96 7.91 -19.82
CA ASN A 253 17.28 8.45 -20.16
C ASN A 253 18.13 7.51 -21.04
N ILE A 254 18.04 6.19 -20.85
CA ILE A 254 18.84 5.19 -21.60
C ILE A 254 18.35 5.06 -23.04
N LEU A 255 17.05 5.18 -23.28
CA LEU A 255 16.52 5.15 -24.65
C LEU A 255 16.62 6.50 -25.37
N HIS A 256 16.61 7.61 -24.65
CA HIS A 256 16.71 8.95 -25.26
C HIS A 256 18.15 9.34 -25.61
N ASN A 257 19.15 8.98 -24.78
CA ASN A 257 20.56 9.34 -25.03
C ASN A 257 21.18 8.81 -26.34
N PRO A 258 20.99 7.55 -26.76
CA PRO A 258 21.57 7.09 -28.03
C PRO A 258 20.92 7.79 -29.23
N LEU A 259 19.64 8.17 -29.15
CA LEU A 259 18.97 8.93 -30.20
C LEU A 259 19.46 10.37 -30.26
N VAL A 260 19.62 11.05 -29.12
CA VAL A 260 20.16 12.41 -29.08
C VAL A 260 21.62 12.44 -29.52
N ASN A 261 22.46 11.54 -29.02
CA ASN A 261 23.88 11.51 -29.37
C ASN A 261 24.12 11.16 -30.85
N HIS A 262 23.28 10.32 -31.45
CA HIS A 262 23.39 10.03 -32.89
C HIS A 262 22.93 11.24 -33.75
N PHE A 263 21.99 12.06 -33.29
CA PHE A 263 21.60 13.29 -33.98
C PHE A 263 22.62 14.42 -33.78
N GLN A 264 23.20 14.55 -32.59
CA GLN A 264 24.16 15.60 -32.27
C GLN A 264 25.49 15.37 -32.99
N ASN A 265 26.00 14.13 -33.04
CA ASN A 265 27.24 13.79 -33.76
C ASN A 265 27.12 13.94 -35.29
N ASN A 266 25.94 13.73 -35.88
CA ASN A 266 25.75 13.94 -37.33
C ASN A 266 25.50 15.40 -37.70
N SER A 267 25.09 16.25 -36.75
CA SER A 267 24.88 17.68 -37.01
C SER A 267 26.18 18.50 -37.00
N GLN A 268 27.22 18.05 -36.30
CA GLN A 268 28.52 18.76 -36.25
C GLN A 268 29.46 18.47 -37.44
N HIS A 269 29.08 17.57 -38.35
CA HIS A 269 29.84 17.30 -39.58
C HIS A 269 29.32 18.04 -40.82
N LEU A 270 28.36 18.97 -40.66
CA LEU A 270 27.71 19.71 -41.75
C LEU A 270 27.70 21.25 -41.58
N LEU A 271 28.55 21.78 -40.69
CA LEU A 271 29.01 23.18 -40.69
C LEU A 271 30.51 23.20 -40.95
#